data_AF-A0A5B9VVH6-F1
#
_entry.id   AF-A0A5B9VVH6-F1
#
_cell.length_a   1.000
_cell.length_b   1.000
_cell.length_c   1.000
_cell.angle_alpha   90.00
_cell.angle_beta   90.00
_cell.angle_gamma   90.00
#
_symmetry.space_group_name_H-M   'P 1'
#
loop_
_entity.id
_entity.type
_entity.pdbx_description
1 polymer ?
#
loop_
_entity_poly.entity_id
_entity_poly.type
_entity_poly.pdbx_seq_one_letter_code
_entity_poly.pdbx_strand_id
1 'polypeptide(L)'
;MPTLIHHITNIDNLARIVQTGGLWCDAERVRQRFECVGIAHESLKQRRGRTAVRDRTGRAIAAGGVLADYVPFYFANRSPMLYSIHRGNVVGYAGGQENVVYLVSTVETAVAGDRAWCFTDGHAVEAMTEFLIGAEHLNKIDWDTVRAWKWYNTPEDPDRKRRKQAEFLIHGSVPWTWIHRIGVVDQGRSQRVREIIAGAAHQPEVTIEPDWYY
;
A
#
# COMPACT_ATOMS: atom_id res chain seq x y z
N MET A 1 4.81 2.58 -20.31
CA MET A 1 4.34 3.33 -19.13
C MET A 1 4.70 2.52 -17.91
N PRO A 2 5.22 3.12 -16.83
CA PRO A 2 5.56 2.40 -15.61
C PRO A 2 4.29 1.88 -14.91
N THR A 3 4.45 0.80 -14.14
CA THR A 3 3.37 0.17 -13.37
C THR A 3 3.28 0.81 -11.99
N LEU A 4 2.25 1.62 -11.77
CA LEU A 4 2.07 2.35 -10.52
C LEU A 4 1.66 1.43 -9.37
N ILE A 5 2.20 1.72 -8.19
CA ILE A 5 1.87 1.07 -6.93
C ILE A 5 1.62 2.14 -5.86
N HIS A 6 0.62 1.92 -5.02
CA HIS A 6 0.03 2.93 -4.15
C HIS A 6 0.03 2.49 -2.67
N HIS A 7 0.76 3.19 -1.81
CA HIS A 7 0.66 3.02 -0.37
C HIS A 7 -0.19 4.13 0.23
N ILE A 8 -1.21 3.79 1.00
CA ILE A 8 -2.03 4.78 1.72
C ILE A 8 -1.57 4.91 3.17
N THR A 9 -1.47 6.15 3.65
CA THR A 9 -1.15 6.45 5.05
C THR A 9 -1.91 7.71 5.48
N ASN A 10 -2.05 7.92 6.79
CA ASN A 10 -2.46 9.23 7.29
C ASN A 10 -1.34 10.27 7.05
N ILE A 11 -1.74 11.51 6.71
CA ILE A 11 -0.84 12.64 6.43
C ILE A 11 0.08 12.98 7.60
N ASP A 12 -0.35 12.76 8.84
CA ASP A 12 0.43 13.05 10.06
C ASP A 12 1.66 12.12 10.18
N ASN A 13 1.65 10.98 9.48
CA ASN A 13 2.79 10.07 9.45
C ASN A 13 3.94 10.58 8.55
N LEU A 14 3.67 11.52 7.63
CA LEU A 14 4.64 11.94 6.62
C LEU A 14 5.93 12.50 7.22
N ALA A 15 5.82 13.35 8.24
CA ALA A 15 7.00 13.94 8.89
C ALA A 15 7.93 12.85 9.43
N ARG A 16 7.37 11.82 10.07
CA ARG A 16 8.14 10.68 10.57
C ARG A 16 8.72 9.84 9.44
N ILE A 17 7.94 9.54 8.40
CA ILE A 17 8.39 8.77 7.22
C ILE A 17 9.61 9.45 6.57
N VAL A 18 9.57 10.77 6.40
CA VAL A 18 10.69 11.55 5.86
C VAL A 18 11.89 11.48 6.81
N GLN A 19 11.67 11.69 8.11
CA GLN A 19 12.72 11.69 9.13
C GLN A 19 13.43 10.33 9.26
N THR A 20 12.70 9.22 9.12
CA THR A 20 13.25 7.85 9.20
C THR A 20 13.75 7.34 7.85
N GLY A 21 13.77 8.19 6.82
CA GLY A 21 14.32 7.90 5.50
C GLY A 21 13.43 7.04 4.60
N GLY A 22 12.17 6.78 4.98
CA GLY A 22 11.25 6.00 4.16
C GLY A 22 10.12 5.31 4.93
N LEU A 23 9.36 4.50 4.22
CA LEU A 23 8.36 3.60 4.81
C LEU A 23 9.05 2.38 5.39
N TRP A 24 8.59 1.93 6.55
CA TRP A 24 9.06 0.71 7.21
C TRP A 24 7.91 -0.28 7.33
N CYS A 25 8.21 -1.57 7.20
CA CYS A 25 7.22 -2.62 7.40
C CYS A 25 6.71 -2.60 8.85
N ASP A 26 5.54 -3.18 9.08
CA ASP A 26 4.88 -3.13 10.39
C ASP A 26 5.74 -3.78 11.50
N ALA A 27 6.45 -4.86 11.19
CA ALA A 27 7.36 -5.53 12.13
C ALA A 27 8.46 -4.57 12.61
N GLU A 28 9.12 -3.88 11.68
CA GLU A 28 10.18 -2.91 11.98
C GLU A 28 9.65 -1.66 12.69
N ARG A 29 8.48 -1.16 12.27
CA ARG A 29 7.79 -0.03 12.92
C ARG A 29 7.54 -0.32 14.41
N VAL A 30 7.05 -1.52 14.73
CA VAL A 30 6.81 -1.94 16.11
C VAL A 30 8.14 -2.12 16.87
N ARG A 31 9.12 -2.79 16.25
CA ARG A 31 10.44 -3.03 16.85
C ARG A 31 11.16 -1.72 17.21
N GLN A 32 11.10 -0.74 16.33
CA GLN A 32 11.76 0.57 16.50
C GLN A 32 10.87 1.60 17.23
N ARG A 33 9.63 1.22 17.59
CA ARG A 33 8.65 2.08 18.29
C ARG A 33 8.37 3.39 17.56
N PHE A 34 8.26 3.32 16.23
CA PHE A 34 7.84 4.47 15.44
C PHE A 34 6.35 4.71 15.67
N GLU A 35 6.04 5.83 16.31
CA GLU A 35 4.67 6.32 16.43
C GLU A 35 4.08 6.58 15.05
N CYS A 36 2.87 6.06 14.82
CA CYS A 36 2.11 6.34 13.62
C CYS A 36 0.62 6.32 13.93
N VAL A 37 -0.13 7.15 13.20
CA VAL A 37 -1.58 7.07 13.10
C VAL A 37 -1.94 5.85 12.27
N GLY A 38 -2.49 4.83 12.91
CA GLY A 38 -2.94 3.60 12.24
C GLY A 38 -4.28 3.81 11.53
N ILE A 39 -4.33 3.49 10.23
CA ILE A 39 -5.54 3.61 9.40
C ILE A 39 -6.14 2.27 8.97
N ALA A 40 -5.61 1.16 9.49
CA ALA A 40 -6.05 -0.20 9.17
C ALA A 40 -6.60 -0.90 10.42
N HIS A 41 -7.50 -1.86 10.20
CA HIS A 41 -8.04 -2.68 11.29
C HIS A 41 -6.96 -3.50 11.99
N GLU A 42 -6.97 -3.52 13.32
CA GLU A 42 -6.01 -4.30 14.12
C GLU A 42 -6.08 -5.80 13.82
N SER A 43 -7.29 -6.34 13.62
CA SER A 43 -7.49 -7.74 13.22
C SER A 43 -6.83 -8.06 11.88
N LEU A 44 -6.78 -7.10 10.94
CA LEU A 44 -6.07 -7.26 9.67
C LEU A 44 -4.55 -7.26 9.89
N LYS A 45 -4.01 -6.37 10.73
CA LYS A 45 -2.58 -6.37 11.10
C LYS A 45 -2.17 -7.71 11.73
N GLN A 46 -2.98 -8.24 12.64
CA GLN A 46 -2.77 -9.55 13.25
C GLN A 46 -2.83 -10.70 12.24
N ARG A 47 -3.69 -10.63 11.21
CA ARG A 47 -3.69 -11.60 10.11
C ARG A 47 -2.41 -11.49 9.29
N ARG A 48 -1.98 -10.28 8.92
CA ARG A 48 -0.72 -10.06 8.20
C ARG A 48 0.49 -10.58 8.98
N GLY A 49 0.53 -10.43 10.30
CA GLY A 49 1.60 -10.95 11.16
C GLY A 49 1.71 -12.49 11.22
N ARG A 50 0.73 -13.23 10.71
CA ARG A 50 0.74 -14.71 10.66
C ARG A 50 0.63 -15.29 9.25
N THR A 51 0.41 -14.47 8.24
CA THR A 51 0.35 -14.93 6.84
C THR A 51 1.76 -15.03 6.29
N ALA A 52 2.22 -16.26 6.05
CA ALA A 52 3.54 -16.51 5.49
C ALA A 52 3.62 -16.09 4.00
N VAL A 53 4.75 -15.51 3.61
CA VAL A 53 5.02 -15.14 2.21
C VAL A 53 5.69 -16.32 1.51
N ARG A 54 4.87 -17.11 0.81
CA ARG A 54 5.26 -18.38 0.19
C ARG A 54 4.59 -18.56 -1.17
N ASP A 55 5.27 -19.22 -2.09
CA ASP A 55 4.71 -19.63 -3.37
C ASP A 55 3.65 -20.74 -3.22
N ARG A 56 2.97 -21.08 -4.31
CA ARG A 56 1.95 -22.16 -4.34
C ARG A 56 2.47 -23.54 -3.93
N THR A 57 3.78 -23.76 -3.92
CA THR A 57 4.43 -25.01 -3.50
C THR A 57 4.78 -25.00 -2.01
N GLY A 58 4.50 -23.91 -1.30
CA GLY A 58 4.80 -23.73 0.11
C GLY A 58 6.24 -23.29 0.40
N ARG A 59 7.02 -22.98 -0.62
CA ARG A 59 8.40 -22.48 -0.47
C ARG A 59 8.39 -20.98 -0.24
N ALA A 60 9.33 -20.49 0.57
CA ALA A 60 9.51 -19.05 0.77
C ALA A 60 9.79 -18.36 -0.58
N ILE A 61 9.17 -17.21 -0.79
CA ILE A 61 9.37 -16.35 -1.97
C ILE A 61 9.83 -14.96 -1.50
N ALA A 62 10.55 -14.24 -2.37
CA ALA A 62 11.25 -13.01 -2.00
C ALA A 62 12.17 -13.25 -0.78
N ALA A 63 11.95 -12.57 0.34
CA ALA A 63 12.70 -12.78 1.57
C ALA A 63 12.05 -13.83 2.51
N GLY A 64 10.90 -14.41 2.14
CA GLY A 64 10.12 -15.26 3.03
C GLY A 64 9.47 -14.46 4.16
N GLY A 65 9.39 -15.03 5.36
CA GLY A 65 8.77 -14.36 6.52
C GLY A 65 7.25 -14.29 6.44
N VAL A 66 6.68 -13.24 7.02
CA VAL A 66 5.23 -12.97 7.06
C VAL A 66 4.92 -11.60 6.44
N LEU A 67 3.66 -11.35 6.09
CA LEU A 67 3.23 -10.09 5.47
C LEU A 67 3.54 -8.83 6.29
N ALA A 68 3.72 -8.95 7.61
CA ALA A 68 4.14 -7.83 8.47
C ALA A 68 5.61 -7.41 8.24
N ASP A 69 6.42 -8.26 7.61
CA ASP A 69 7.81 -7.97 7.23
C ASP A 69 7.90 -7.16 5.92
N TYR A 70 6.76 -6.87 5.27
CA TYR A 70 6.70 -6.18 3.99
C TYR A 70 5.89 -4.89 4.10
N VAL A 71 6.33 -3.85 3.38
CA VAL A 71 5.56 -2.63 3.13
C VAL A 71 4.57 -2.92 2.00
N PRO A 72 3.25 -2.83 2.24
CA PRO A 72 2.25 -3.10 1.22
C PRO A 72 1.96 -1.88 0.35
N PHE A 73 1.86 -2.09 -0.95
CA PHE A 73 1.31 -1.16 -1.90
C PHE A 73 0.16 -1.83 -2.65
N TYR A 74 -0.94 -1.14 -2.88
CA TYR A 74 -1.99 -1.61 -3.77
C TYR A 74 -1.64 -1.29 -5.22
N PHE A 75 -2.02 -2.18 -6.15
CA PHE A 75 -2.08 -1.81 -7.57
C PHE A 75 -3.29 -0.92 -7.88
N ALA A 76 -4.34 -0.98 -7.05
CA ALA A 76 -5.52 -0.15 -7.17
C ALA A 76 -5.37 1.16 -6.40
N ASN A 77 -5.92 2.25 -6.93
CA ASN A 77 -6.01 3.54 -6.25
C ASN A 77 -7.29 3.73 -5.42
N ARG A 78 -8.30 2.84 -5.55
CA ARG A 78 -9.52 2.83 -4.74
C ARG A 78 -9.72 1.48 -4.06
N SER A 79 -9.25 1.38 -2.82
CA SER A 79 -9.29 0.13 -2.06
C SER A 79 -10.54 0.03 -1.17
N PRO A 80 -11.03 -1.19 -0.87
CA PRO A 80 -12.03 -1.41 0.17
C PRO A 80 -11.61 -0.85 1.53
N MET A 81 -10.31 -0.78 1.81
CA MET A 81 -9.78 -0.16 3.03
C MET A 81 -10.08 1.36 3.07
N LEU A 82 -9.84 2.08 1.98
CA LEU A 82 -10.21 3.51 1.91
C LEU A 82 -11.72 3.70 2.05
N TYR A 83 -12.55 2.81 1.48
CA TYR A 83 -13.99 2.86 1.67
C TYR A 83 -14.38 2.67 3.14
N SER A 84 -13.78 1.71 3.84
CA SER A 84 -14.00 1.51 5.28
C SER A 84 -13.62 2.75 6.10
N ILE A 85 -12.54 3.46 5.72
CA ILE A 85 -12.16 4.74 6.34
C ILE A 85 -13.23 5.81 6.09
N HIS A 86 -13.64 5.99 4.83
CA HIS A 86 -14.67 6.95 4.44
C HIS A 86 -15.99 6.72 5.19
N ARG A 87 -16.36 5.47 5.43
CA ARG A 87 -17.57 5.10 6.18
C ARG A 87 -17.41 5.14 7.70
N GLY A 88 -16.22 5.48 8.22
CA GLY A 88 -15.96 5.54 9.67
C GLY A 88 -15.96 4.15 10.34
N ASN A 89 -15.72 3.08 9.58
CA ASN A 89 -15.80 1.71 10.10
C ASN A 89 -14.50 1.23 10.77
N VAL A 90 -13.43 2.03 10.74
CA VAL A 90 -12.11 1.66 11.28
C VAL A 90 -12.02 2.03 12.75
N VAL A 91 -12.12 1.03 13.62
CA VAL A 91 -11.97 1.22 15.07
C VAL A 91 -10.62 1.87 15.39
N GLY A 92 -10.65 2.95 16.16
CA GLY A 92 -9.45 3.69 16.56
C GLY A 92 -9.01 4.77 15.56
N TYR A 93 -9.70 4.94 14.43
CA TYR A 93 -9.41 5.99 13.46
C TYR A 93 -10.67 6.79 13.08
N ALA A 94 -10.70 8.06 13.47
CA ALA A 94 -11.81 8.99 13.18
C ALA A 94 -11.41 10.15 12.25
N GLY A 95 -10.21 10.10 11.66
CA GLY A 95 -9.64 11.20 10.88
C GLY A 95 -10.22 11.38 9.47
N GLY A 96 -11.18 10.55 9.06
CA GLY A 96 -11.74 10.59 7.71
C GLY A 96 -10.73 10.19 6.62
N GLN A 97 -11.22 10.10 5.38
CA GLN A 97 -10.36 9.78 4.23
C GLN A 97 -9.56 11.00 3.76
N GLU A 98 -10.00 12.21 4.10
CA GLU A 98 -9.38 13.47 3.66
C GLU A 98 -7.98 13.65 4.25
N ASN A 99 -7.69 12.98 5.37
CA ASN A 99 -6.36 12.91 5.95
C ASN A 99 -5.52 11.73 5.43
N VAL A 100 -6.05 10.92 4.50
CA VAL A 100 -5.29 9.85 3.84
C VAL A 100 -4.57 10.43 2.63
N VAL A 101 -3.28 10.12 2.51
CA VAL A 101 -2.44 10.47 1.36
C VAL A 101 -1.93 9.20 0.69
N TYR A 102 -1.70 9.30 -0.62
CA TYR A 102 -1.16 8.23 -1.42
C TYR A 102 0.32 8.46 -1.67
N LEU A 103 1.18 7.59 -1.17
CA LEU A 103 2.58 7.53 -1.54
C LEU A 103 2.71 6.62 -2.76
N VAL A 104 3.09 7.20 -3.90
CA VAL A 104 3.14 6.50 -5.18
C VAL A 104 4.59 6.16 -5.53
N SER A 105 4.81 4.89 -5.83
CA SER A 105 6.05 4.38 -6.42
C SER A 105 5.73 3.62 -7.71
N THR A 106 6.71 2.90 -8.26
CA THR A 106 6.51 2.04 -9.43
C THR A 106 7.11 0.67 -9.19
N VAL A 107 6.58 -0.36 -9.85
CA VAL A 107 7.21 -1.69 -9.85
C VAL A 107 8.64 -1.59 -10.37
N GLU A 108 8.86 -0.79 -11.41
CA GLU A 108 10.16 -0.59 -12.03
C GLU A 108 11.19 0.01 -11.05
N THR A 109 10.78 0.96 -10.21
CA THR A 109 11.62 1.50 -9.13
C THR A 109 12.02 0.42 -8.14
N ALA A 110 11.08 -0.44 -7.73
CA ALA A 110 11.35 -1.52 -6.79
C ALA A 110 12.24 -2.61 -7.40
N VAL A 111 12.03 -2.94 -8.68
CA VAL A 111 12.83 -3.91 -9.44
C VAL A 111 14.28 -3.44 -9.61
N ALA A 112 14.49 -2.15 -9.87
CA ALA A 112 15.82 -1.56 -9.99
C ALA A 112 16.51 -1.33 -8.63
N GLY A 113 15.75 -1.46 -7.53
CA GLY A 113 16.22 -1.27 -6.18
C GLY A 113 16.91 -2.49 -5.57
N ASP A 114 17.33 -2.34 -4.32
CA ASP A 114 18.09 -3.33 -3.54
C ASP A 114 17.24 -4.05 -2.49
N ARG A 115 15.90 -4.03 -2.63
CA ARG A 115 14.96 -4.66 -1.70
C ARG A 115 14.32 -5.88 -2.35
N ALA A 116 14.24 -6.98 -1.61
CA ALA A 116 13.45 -8.13 -2.04
C ALA A 116 11.96 -7.73 -2.14
N TRP A 117 11.28 -8.23 -3.15
CA TRP A 117 9.87 -7.93 -3.38
C TRP A 117 9.14 -9.14 -3.95
N CYS A 118 7.84 -9.17 -3.73
CA CYS A 118 6.90 -10.05 -4.41
C CYS A 118 5.59 -9.27 -4.63
N PHE A 119 4.62 -9.89 -5.28
CA PHE A 119 3.29 -9.34 -5.39
C PHE A 119 2.25 -10.46 -5.32
N THR A 120 1.00 -10.07 -5.15
CA THR A 120 -0.13 -11.00 -5.06
C THR A 120 -1.16 -10.72 -6.15
N ASP A 121 -1.83 -11.78 -6.63
CA ASP A 121 -2.92 -11.67 -7.61
C ASP A 121 -4.25 -11.15 -6.99
N GLY A 122 -4.27 -10.98 -5.66
CA GLY A 122 -5.40 -10.49 -4.90
C GLY A 122 -5.02 -10.16 -3.46
N HIS A 123 -6.03 -10.05 -2.59
CA HIS A 123 -5.82 -9.69 -1.18
C HIS A 123 -4.91 -10.71 -0.48
N ALA A 124 -3.75 -10.25 -0.01
CA ALA A 124 -2.65 -11.12 0.42
C ALA A 124 -2.97 -12.04 1.61
N VAL A 125 -3.98 -11.71 2.42
CA VAL A 125 -4.39 -12.54 3.58
C VAL A 125 -5.47 -13.59 3.24
N GLU A 126 -5.94 -13.64 2.00
CA GLU A 126 -6.94 -14.61 1.54
C GLU A 126 -6.29 -15.88 1.01
N ALA A 127 -6.84 -17.04 1.38
CA ALA A 127 -6.21 -18.34 1.09
C ALA A 127 -6.08 -18.68 -0.41
N MET A 128 -6.95 -18.10 -1.24
CA MET A 128 -6.92 -18.30 -2.70
C MET A 128 -5.89 -17.42 -3.41
N THR A 129 -5.23 -16.51 -2.68
CA THR A 129 -4.28 -15.57 -3.26
C THR A 129 -2.92 -16.23 -3.47
N GLU A 130 -2.38 -16.05 -4.68
CA GLU A 130 -1.05 -16.53 -5.03
C GLU A 130 -0.02 -15.40 -4.83
N PHE A 131 1.15 -15.76 -4.30
CA PHE A 131 2.32 -14.88 -4.23
C PHE A 131 3.25 -15.18 -5.41
N LEU A 132 3.64 -14.14 -6.13
CA LEU A 132 4.45 -14.21 -7.33
C LEU A 132 5.68 -13.30 -7.23
N ILE A 133 6.74 -13.67 -7.93
CA ILE A 133 7.97 -12.88 -8.11
C ILE A 133 8.32 -12.84 -9.59
N GLY A 134 8.95 -11.76 -10.05
CA GLY A 134 9.26 -11.57 -11.47
C GLY A 134 8.22 -10.69 -12.16
N ALA A 135 8.69 -9.62 -12.81
CA ALA A 135 7.83 -8.63 -13.45
C ALA A 135 7.08 -9.21 -14.66
N GLU A 136 7.59 -10.30 -15.25
CA GLU A 136 6.96 -11.08 -16.29
C GLU A 136 5.62 -11.70 -15.87
N HIS A 137 5.38 -11.85 -14.56
CA HIS A 137 4.13 -12.38 -14.03
C HIS A 137 3.07 -11.31 -13.73
N LEU A 138 3.35 -10.02 -13.99
CA LEU A 138 2.36 -8.95 -13.82
C LEU A 138 1.12 -9.13 -14.71
N ASN A 139 1.20 -9.98 -15.74
CA ASN A 139 0.04 -10.41 -16.52
C ASN A 139 -0.98 -11.24 -15.73
N LYS A 140 -0.64 -11.70 -14.52
CA LYS A 140 -1.55 -12.42 -13.60
C LYS A 140 -2.46 -11.49 -12.80
N ILE A 141 -2.14 -10.20 -12.75
CA ILE A 141 -3.02 -9.20 -12.15
C ILE A 141 -4.23 -9.01 -13.06
N ASP A 142 -5.43 -9.10 -12.49
CA ASP A 142 -6.65 -8.65 -13.19
C ASP A 142 -6.68 -7.12 -13.22
N TRP A 143 -6.06 -6.56 -14.26
CA TRP A 143 -5.97 -5.11 -14.47
C TRP A 143 -7.33 -4.44 -14.64
N ASP A 144 -8.32 -5.12 -15.22
CA ASP A 144 -9.66 -4.56 -15.41
C ASP A 144 -10.34 -4.37 -14.04
N THR A 145 -10.25 -5.37 -13.16
CA THR A 145 -10.75 -5.26 -11.78
C THR A 145 -9.96 -4.24 -10.97
N VAL A 146 -8.62 -4.27 -11.04
CA VAL A 146 -7.73 -3.35 -10.32
C VAL A 146 -7.98 -1.89 -10.71
N ARG A 147 -8.31 -1.62 -11.97
CA ARG A 147 -8.61 -0.26 -12.46
C ARG A 147 -10.08 0.14 -12.34
N ALA A 148 -10.99 -0.82 -12.19
CA ALA A 148 -12.42 -0.52 -12.10
C ALA A 148 -12.77 0.30 -10.84
N TRP A 149 -13.79 1.15 -10.94
CA TRP A 149 -14.29 1.89 -9.77
C TRP A 149 -14.90 0.99 -8.68
N LYS A 150 -15.62 -0.05 -9.12
CA LYS A 150 -16.34 -0.99 -8.27
C LYS A 150 -15.42 -2.15 -7.86
N TRP A 151 -15.51 -2.50 -6.58
CA TRP A 151 -14.71 -3.57 -5.97
C TRP A 151 -15.53 -4.70 -5.36
N TYR A 152 -16.83 -4.50 -5.15
CA TYR A 152 -17.69 -5.47 -4.48
C TYR A 152 -18.00 -6.66 -5.39
N ASN A 153 -18.16 -7.84 -4.79
CA ASN A 153 -18.53 -9.06 -5.49
C ASN A 153 -19.93 -8.94 -6.10
N THR A 154 -20.13 -9.54 -7.26
CA THR A 154 -21.46 -9.73 -7.88
C THR A 154 -21.71 -11.23 -8.09
N PRO A 155 -22.95 -11.66 -8.38
CA PRO A 155 -23.21 -13.06 -8.73
C PRO A 155 -22.37 -13.54 -9.93
N GLU A 156 -22.09 -12.65 -10.89
CA GLU A 156 -21.31 -12.93 -12.09
C GLU A 156 -19.79 -12.88 -11.84
N ASP A 157 -19.37 -12.16 -10.79
CA ASP A 157 -17.96 -12.02 -10.38
C ASP A 157 -17.82 -12.09 -8.85
N PRO A 158 -17.84 -13.30 -8.28
CA PRO A 158 -17.82 -13.50 -6.84
C PRO A 158 -16.43 -13.31 -6.20
N ASP A 159 -15.36 -13.13 -6.99
CA ASP A 159 -13.98 -12.99 -6.50
C ASP A 159 -13.40 -11.58 -6.74
N ARG A 160 -14.20 -10.67 -7.27
CA ARG A 160 -13.81 -9.29 -7.61
C ARG A 160 -13.09 -8.57 -6.47
N LYS A 161 -13.63 -8.67 -5.25
CA LYS A 161 -13.09 -7.96 -4.07
C LYS A 161 -11.70 -8.44 -3.70
N ARG A 162 -11.41 -9.73 -3.85
CA ARG A 162 -10.08 -10.28 -3.59
C ARG A 162 -9.11 -9.75 -4.63
N ARG A 163 -9.40 -9.94 -5.93
CA ARG A 163 -8.54 -9.52 -7.05
C ARG A 163 -8.28 -8.02 -7.09
N LYS A 164 -9.28 -7.19 -6.74
CA LYS A 164 -9.14 -5.73 -6.60
C LYS A 164 -8.01 -5.32 -5.64
N GLN A 165 -7.82 -6.12 -4.60
CA GLN A 165 -6.89 -5.86 -3.51
C GLN A 165 -5.55 -6.56 -3.73
N ALA A 166 -5.17 -6.82 -4.99
CA ALA A 166 -3.81 -7.22 -5.34
C ALA A 166 -2.79 -6.22 -4.78
N GLU A 167 -1.73 -6.75 -4.17
CA GLU A 167 -0.70 -5.96 -3.50
C GLU A 167 0.66 -6.20 -4.14
N PHE A 168 1.49 -5.16 -4.19
CA PHE A 168 2.92 -5.24 -4.36
C PHE A 168 3.58 -5.10 -2.98
N LEU A 169 4.51 -5.99 -2.66
CA LEU A 169 5.04 -6.17 -1.31
C LEU A 169 6.57 -6.02 -1.34
N ILE A 170 7.10 -5.01 -0.65
CA ILE A 170 8.55 -4.75 -0.57
C ILE A 170 9.05 -5.06 0.84
N HIS A 171 10.06 -5.91 0.95
CA HIS A 171 10.57 -6.40 2.23
C HIS A 171 11.31 -5.31 3.02
N GLY A 172 11.04 -5.22 4.33
CA GLY A 172 11.74 -4.38 5.29
C GLY A 172 11.36 -2.90 5.21
N SER A 173 11.77 -2.22 4.14
CA SER A 173 11.55 -0.77 3.98
C SER A 173 11.52 -0.32 2.53
N VAL A 174 10.87 0.82 2.29
CA VAL A 174 10.89 1.55 1.02
C VAL A 174 11.54 2.92 1.24
N PRO A 175 12.71 3.17 0.66
CA PRO A 175 13.38 4.47 0.77
C PRO A 175 12.48 5.63 0.32
N TRP A 176 12.58 6.77 1.01
CA TRP A 176 11.82 7.97 0.67
C TRP A 176 12.04 8.42 -0.78
N THR A 177 13.27 8.25 -1.28
CA THR A 177 13.65 8.54 -2.66
C THR A 177 12.93 7.70 -3.71
N TRP A 178 12.29 6.59 -3.32
CA TRP A 178 11.51 5.75 -4.25
C TRP A 178 10.07 6.26 -4.43
N ILE A 179 9.63 7.20 -3.60
CA ILE A 179 8.31 7.83 -3.74
C ILE A 179 8.46 8.97 -4.74
N HIS A 180 7.78 8.90 -5.88
CA HIS A 180 7.87 9.93 -6.92
C HIS A 180 6.72 10.92 -6.88
N ARG A 181 5.57 10.51 -6.33
CA ARG A 181 4.36 11.33 -6.24
C ARG A 181 3.60 11.09 -4.94
N ILE A 182 3.00 12.15 -4.42
CA ILE A 182 2.06 12.13 -3.30
C ILE A 182 0.71 12.63 -3.79
N GLY A 183 -0.28 11.73 -3.85
CA GLY A 183 -1.66 12.07 -4.19
C GLY A 183 -2.46 12.49 -2.96
N VAL A 184 -3.20 13.59 -3.07
CA VAL A 184 -4.06 14.13 -2.01
C VAL A 184 -5.46 14.45 -2.53
N VAL A 185 -6.45 14.57 -1.65
CA VAL A 185 -7.84 14.82 -2.08
C VAL A 185 -8.10 16.26 -2.53
N ASP A 186 -7.42 17.26 -1.94
CA ASP A 186 -7.74 18.67 -2.14
C ASP A 186 -6.52 19.61 -2.00
N GLN A 187 -6.74 20.89 -2.29
CA GLN A 187 -5.72 21.94 -2.22
C GLN A 187 -5.16 22.16 -0.80
N GLY A 188 -6.00 22.09 0.23
CA GLY A 188 -5.55 22.27 1.62
C GLY A 188 -4.61 21.17 2.06
N ARG A 189 -4.89 19.91 1.67
CA ARG A 189 -4.03 18.75 1.95
C ARG A 189 -2.76 18.84 1.13
N SER A 190 -2.85 19.32 -0.11
CA SER A 190 -1.71 19.55 -0.98
C SER A 190 -0.72 20.52 -0.34
N GLN A 191 -1.22 21.65 0.17
CA GLN A 191 -0.41 22.64 0.86
C GLN A 191 0.25 22.05 2.12
N ARG A 192 -0.53 21.34 2.95
CA ARG A 192 -0.03 20.69 4.16
C ARG A 192 1.07 19.66 3.87
N VAL A 193 0.93 18.85 2.82
CA VAL A 193 1.99 17.90 2.41
C VAL A 193 3.26 18.66 2.02
N ARG A 194 3.15 19.71 1.19
CA ARG A 194 4.31 20.52 0.78
C ARG A 194 5.05 21.13 1.97
N GLU A 195 4.32 21.64 2.95
CA GLU A 195 4.91 22.17 4.19
C GLU A 195 5.68 21.11 4.97
N ILE A 196 5.12 19.90 5.11
CA ILE A 196 5.79 18.80 5.82
C ILE A 196 7.10 18.39 5.13
N ILE A 197 7.12 18.35 3.78
CA ILE A 197 8.28 17.85 3.03
C ILE A 197 9.26 18.95 2.59
N ALA A 198 8.99 20.23 2.85
CA ALA A 198 9.77 21.36 2.32
C ALA A 198 11.26 21.31 2.69
N GLY A 199 11.60 20.74 3.84
CA GLY A 199 12.98 20.57 4.31
C GLY A 199 13.65 19.26 3.88
N ALA A 200 12.96 18.38 3.18
CA ALA A 200 13.51 17.11 2.73
C ALA A 200 14.41 17.31 1.50
N ALA A 201 15.50 16.54 1.44
CA ALA A 201 16.39 16.53 0.27
C ALA A 201 15.69 16.00 -1.00
N HIS A 202 14.79 15.04 -0.84
CA HIS A 202 13.92 14.51 -1.90
C HIS A 202 12.49 15.00 -1.67
N GLN A 203 11.88 15.61 -2.68
CA GLN A 203 10.54 16.18 -2.63
C GLN A 203 9.71 15.62 -3.78
N PRO A 204 8.90 14.57 -3.53
CA PRO A 204 8.00 14.02 -4.54
C PRO A 204 7.01 15.06 -5.06
N GLU A 205 6.54 14.88 -6.28
CA GLU A 205 5.48 15.73 -6.83
C GLU A 205 4.19 15.58 -6.00
N VAL A 206 3.55 16.69 -5.63
CA VAL A 206 2.28 16.66 -4.89
C VAL A 206 1.13 16.99 -5.85
N THR A 207 0.27 16.01 -6.13
CA THR A 207 -0.87 16.12 -7.05
C THR A 207 -2.22 16.02 -6.32
N ILE A 208 -3.23 16.73 -6.82
CA ILE A 208 -4.59 16.69 -6.29
C ILE A 208 -5.39 15.69 -7.13
N GLU A 209 -5.86 14.62 -6.49
CA GLU A 209 -6.40 13.41 -7.11
C GLU A 209 -7.75 13.03 -6.47
N PRO A 210 -8.80 13.88 -6.59
CA PRO A 210 -10.08 13.67 -5.91
C PRO A 210 -10.74 12.35 -6.33
N ASP A 211 -10.54 11.90 -7.57
CA ASP A 211 -11.12 10.66 -8.10
C ASP A 211 -10.57 9.38 -7.43
N TRP A 212 -9.48 9.49 -6.67
CA TRP A 212 -8.95 8.36 -5.89
C TRP A 212 -9.73 8.14 -4.58
N TYR A 213 -10.60 9.08 -4.17
CA TYR A 213 -11.32 9.10 -2.89
C TYR A 213 -12.83 8.87 -3.06
N TYR A 214 -13.51 8.37 -2.02
CA TYR A 214 -14.93 8.01 -2.06
C TYR A 214 -15.91 9.17 -1.90
#